data_AF-A0A078BCP5-F1
#
_entry.id   AF-A0A078BCP5-F1
#
_cell.length_a   1.000
_cell.length_b   1.000
_cell.length_c   1.000
_cell.angle_alpha   90.00
_cell.angle_beta   90.00
_cell.angle_gamma   90.00
#
_symmetry.space_group_name_H-M   'P 1'
#
loop_
_entity.id
_entity.type
_entity.pdbx_description
1 polymer ?
#
loop_
_entity_poly.entity_id
_entity_poly.type
_entity_poly.pdbx_seq_one_letter_code
_entity_poly.pdbx_strand_id
1 'polypeptide(L)'
;MNGITPQEKHAKLIKEIKNLENRLDKANQKYNSTIAYNKNLRDEIDTLRRERLVFEQIYSKLTSDLETKKKEMEKIVKIANTANQDREQATNELTELIKQAEEEKLHFDQQIAMVNQKIEKEKQMKEFMKAKENEQNELERLYKETKHEEEINMKRQSQKAFWGFSNDKVTSMIPEEKLNEYQEAFNRIAKATGAKDIDELVKNFIEAEERNFTLSRFVNELTQETEQLDVQIEQIKKEIEQYKNQGLGENNERKKLQKELEEKIQENEEEYERNLLEYKATIEKINSIKSSIEEIFSLVDNETSRKFKEIQESQGLTQDNIMMYLGMVEEMINEMIKQYAYLLAQKLKVTKELDDDDPVIVTLHNILMVAPKTESGKYELTVKDEIAKEEEDISGYDEDDKPLGYEDFKKRFQIKHSLYGKKDGSSQAVGNSGANK
;
A
#
# COMPACT_ATOMS: atom_id res chain seq x y z
N MET A 1 -13.24 -104.29 18.54
CA MET A 1 -13.12 -103.01 17.82
C MET A 1 -14.37 -102.20 18.12
N ASN A 2 -14.31 -101.28 19.07
CA ASN A 2 -15.48 -100.47 19.43
C ASN A 2 -15.67 -99.39 18.37
N GLY A 3 -16.58 -99.65 17.44
CA GLY A 3 -16.99 -98.69 16.42
C GLY A 3 -17.74 -97.54 17.07
N ILE A 4 -17.21 -96.33 16.91
CA ILE A 4 -17.87 -95.07 17.28
C ILE A 4 -19.28 -95.09 16.68
N THR A 5 -20.29 -94.89 17.53
CA THR A 5 -21.70 -94.92 17.07
C THR A 5 -21.96 -93.77 16.09
N PRO A 6 -22.88 -93.91 15.12
CA PRO A 6 -23.21 -92.83 14.18
C PRO A 6 -23.57 -91.50 14.88
N GLN A 7 -24.19 -91.59 16.06
CA GLN A 7 -24.54 -90.44 16.90
C GLN A 7 -23.31 -89.73 17.47
N GLU A 8 -22.29 -90.46 17.93
CA GLU A 8 -21.03 -89.87 18.41
C GLU A 8 -20.21 -89.23 17.27
N LYS A 9 -20.24 -89.80 16.06
CA LYS A 9 -19.63 -89.18 14.87
C LYS A 9 -20.33 -87.88 14.52
N HIS A 10 -21.67 -87.87 14.52
CA HIS A 10 -22.48 -86.67 14.26
C HIS A 10 -22.24 -85.58 15.30
N ALA A 11 -22.16 -85.92 16.59
CA ALA A 11 -21.85 -84.98 17.66
C ALA A 11 -20.45 -84.36 17.53
N LYS A 12 -19.44 -85.15 17.11
CA LYS A 12 -18.10 -84.63 16.81
C LYS A 12 -18.12 -83.66 15.62
N LEU A 13 -18.86 -84.00 14.56
CA LEU A 13 -18.98 -83.17 13.36
C LEU A 13 -19.66 -81.82 13.67
N ILE A 14 -20.74 -81.81 14.45
CA ILE A 14 -21.40 -80.57 14.92
C ILE A 14 -20.43 -79.71 15.74
N LYS A 15 -19.64 -80.32 16.62
CA LYS A 15 -18.65 -79.59 17.43
C LYS A 15 -17.55 -78.97 16.56
N GLU A 16 -17.12 -79.67 15.52
CA GLU A 16 -16.16 -79.13 14.54
C GLU A 16 -16.77 -77.98 13.72
N ILE A 17 -18.01 -78.12 13.24
CA ILE A 17 -18.75 -77.05 12.55
C ILE A 17 -18.84 -75.81 13.44
N LYS A 18 -19.29 -75.95 14.69
CA LYS A 18 -19.39 -74.84 15.65
C LYS A 18 -18.04 -74.18 15.93
N ASN A 19 -16.96 -74.95 15.98
CA ASN A 19 -15.61 -74.40 16.14
C ASN A 19 -15.14 -73.63 14.91
N LEU A 20 -15.48 -74.10 13.70
CA LEU A 20 -15.16 -73.41 12.45
C LEU A 20 -15.98 -72.13 12.30
N GLU A 21 -17.28 -72.16 12.63
CA GLU A 21 -18.16 -70.98 12.68
C GLU A 21 -17.60 -69.93 13.66
N ASN A 22 -17.26 -70.33 14.89
CA ASN A 22 -16.65 -69.41 15.85
C ASN A 22 -15.30 -68.82 15.38
N ARG A 23 -14.52 -69.58 14.60
CA ARG A 23 -13.27 -69.08 14.02
C ARG A 23 -13.55 -68.11 12.87
N LEU A 24 -14.57 -68.39 12.06
CA LEU A 24 -15.02 -67.51 10.98
C LEU A 24 -15.55 -66.19 11.53
N ASP A 25 -16.38 -66.23 12.58
CA ASP A 25 -16.91 -65.02 13.21
C ASP A 25 -15.80 -64.15 13.80
N LYS A 26 -14.82 -64.76 14.48
CA LYS A 26 -13.64 -64.03 14.98
C LYS A 26 -12.81 -63.44 13.84
N ALA A 27 -12.67 -64.14 12.73
CA ALA A 27 -11.97 -63.63 11.55
C ALA A 27 -12.74 -62.46 10.92
N ASN A 28 -14.06 -62.55 10.80
CA ASN A 28 -14.93 -61.49 10.29
C ASN A 28 -14.92 -60.25 11.19
N GLN A 29 -14.98 -60.43 12.51
CA GLN A 29 -14.84 -59.32 13.46
C GLN A 29 -13.50 -58.60 13.29
N LYS A 30 -12.39 -59.35 13.16
CA LYS A 30 -11.07 -58.78 12.93
C LYS A 30 -10.95 -58.11 11.56
N TYR A 31 -11.60 -58.68 10.54
CA TYR A 31 -11.65 -58.10 9.21
C TYR A 31 -12.40 -56.76 9.22
N ASN A 32 -13.59 -56.73 9.82
CA ASN A 32 -14.40 -55.52 9.95
C ASN A 32 -13.69 -54.45 10.77
N SER A 33 -13.02 -54.81 11.88
CA SER A 33 -12.24 -53.85 12.65
C SER A 33 -11.04 -53.30 11.85
N THR A 34 -10.39 -54.13 11.03
CA THR A 34 -9.31 -53.71 10.14
C THR A 34 -9.82 -52.79 9.03
N ILE A 35 -11.03 -53.02 8.50
CA ILE A 35 -11.66 -52.11 7.51
C ILE A 35 -11.98 -50.76 8.16
N ALA A 36 -12.60 -50.77 9.34
CA ALA A 36 -12.93 -49.54 10.05
C ALA A 36 -11.66 -48.73 10.35
N TYR A 37 -10.59 -49.38 10.80
CA TYR A 37 -9.29 -48.74 11.01
C TYR A 37 -8.69 -48.18 9.71
N ASN A 38 -8.75 -48.93 8.61
CA ASN A 38 -8.29 -48.43 7.31
C ASN A 38 -9.13 -47.25 6.81
N LYS A 39 -10.44 -47.22 7.09
CA LYS A 39 -11.30 -46.08 6.76
C LYS A 39 -10.84 -44.84 7.54
N ASN A 40 -10.66 -44.96 8.86
CA ASN A 40 -10.18 -43.85 9.68
C ASN A 40 -8.81 -43.32 9.21
N LEU A 41 -7.88 -44.21 8.85
CA LEU A 41 -6.58 -43.80 8.29
C LEU A 41 -6.73 -43.05 6.95
N ARG A 42 -7.68 -43.44 6.10
CA ARG A 42 -7.96 -42.73 4.84
C ARG A 42 -8.52 -41.33 5.11
N ASP A 43 -9.46 -41.24 6.04
CA ASP A 43 -10.07 -39.96 6.42
C ASP A 43 -9.03 -39.01 7.06
N GLU A 44 -8.10 -39.56 7.86
CA GLU A 44 -6.95 -38.81 8.40
C GLU A 44 -6.01 -38.34 7.28
N ILE A 45 -5.66 -39.21 6.33
CA ILE A 45 -4.83 -38.84 5.17
C ILE A 45 -5.48 -37.71 4.36
N ASP A 46 -6.79 -37.78 4.12
CA ASP A 46 -7.49 -36.76 3.34
C ASP A 46 -7.64 -35.44 4.11
N THR A 47 -7.70 -35.49 5.44
CA THR A 47 -7.65 -34.31 6.29
C THR A 47 -6.26 -33.66 6.24
N LEU A 48 -5.19 -34.43 6.44
CA LEU A 48 -3.81 -33.95 6.34
C LEU A 48 -3.49 -33.38 4.95
N ARG A 49 -4.06 -33.94 3.87
CA ARG A 49 -3.91 -33.40 2.51
C ARG A 49 -4.59 -32.04 2.36
N ARG A 50 -5.79 -31.86 2.92
CA ARG A 50 -6.49 -30.56 2.91
C ARG A 50 -5.72 -29.52 3.72
N GLU A 51 -5.26 -29.88 4.91
CA GLU A 51 -4.42 -28.99 5.73
C GLU A 51 -3.15 -28.58 4.99
N ARG A 52 -2.43 -29.54 4.39
CA ARG A 52 -1.24 -29.24 3.59
C ARG A 52 -1.53 -28.28 2.44
N LEU A 53 -2.66 -28.45 1.74
CA LEU A 53 -3.05 -27.54 0.65
C LEU A 53 -3.24 -26.10 1.18
N VAL A 54 -3.91 -25.95 2.32
CA VAL A 54 -4.10 -24.64 2.97
C VAL A 54 -2.76 -24.04 3.38
N PHE A 55 -1.86 -24.84 3.98
CA PHE A 55 -0.52 -24.40 4.33
C PHE A 55 0.30 -23.97 3.11
N GLU A 56 0.27 -24.72 2.00
CA GLU A 56 0.96 -24.35 0.77
C GLU A 56 0.42 -23.04 0.18
N GLN A 57 -0.90 -22.82 0.23
CA GLN A 57 -1.50 -21.56 -0.20
C GLN A 57 -1.06 -20.38 0.66
N ILE A 58 -1.09 -20.53 2.00
CA ILE A 58 -0.64 -19.49 2.94
C ILE A 58 0.85 -19.21 2.73
N TYR A 59 1.68 -20.25 2.60
CA TYR A 59 3.11 -20.12 2.37
C TYR A 59 3.42 -19.40 1.06
N SER A 60 2.71 -19.74 -0.02
CA SER A 60 2.86 -19.05 -1.32
C SER A 60 2.48 -17.57 -1.21
N LYS A 61 1.39 -17.25 -0.50
CA LYS A 61 0.96 -15.86 -0.28
C LYS A 61 1.99 -15.08 0.54
N LEU A 62 2.44 -15.63 1.67
CA LEU A 62 3.47 -15.02 2.51
C LEU A 62 4.78 -14.80 1.76
N THR A 63 5.17 -15.75 0.91
CA THR A 63 6.38 -15.63 0.08
C THR A 63 6.24 -14.50 -0.94
N SER A 64 5.08 -14.39 -1.60
CA SER A 64 4.78 -13.29 -2.52
C SER A 64 4.77 -11.93 -1.83
N ASP A 65 4.18 -11.85 -0.63
CA ASP A 65 4.13 -10.63 0.18
C ASP A 65 5.53 -10.20 0.63
N LEU A 66 6.36 -11.16 1.06
CA LEU A 66 7.76 -10.91 1.43
C LEU A 66 8.55 -10.35 0.24
N GLU A 67 8.44 -10.96 -0.93
CA GLU A 67 9.12 -10.49 -2.14
C GLU A 67 8.66 -9.08 -2.54
N THR A 68 7.36 -8.80 -2.40
CA THR A 68 6.80 -7.46 -2.64
C THR A 68 7.37 -6.44 -1.66
N LYS A 69 7.40 -6.76 -0.36
CA LYS A 69 7.97 -5.89 0.67
C LYS A 69 9.46 -5.66 0.49
N LYS A 70 10.20 -6.67 0.04
CA LYS A 70 11.62 -6.55 -0.29
C LYS A 70 11.82 -5.58 -1.46
N LYS A 71 11.01 -5.67 -2.52
CA LYS A 71 11.04 -4.72 -3.65
C LYS A 71 10.68 -3.30 -3.23
N GLU A 72 9.70 -3.12 -2.34
CA GLU A 72 9.38 -1.82 -1.75
C GLU A 72 10.55 -1.25 -0.94
N MET A 73 11.18 -2.08 -0.10
CA MET A 73 12.35 -1.69 0.67
C MET A 73 13.52 -1.27 -0.25
N GLU A 74 13.79 -2.03 -1.32
CA GLU A 74 14.80 -1.66 -2.32
C GLU A 74 14.49 -0.32 -2.99
N LYS A 75 13.22 -0.03 -3.30
CA LYS A 75 12.80 1.27 -3.84
C LYS A 75 13.06 2.40 -2.83
N ILE A 76 12.68 2.22 -1.57
CA ILE A 76 12.89 3.22 -0.52
C ILE A 76 14.39 3.49 -0.33
N VAL A 77 15.23 2.44 -0.33
CA VAL A 77 16.69 2.58 -0.24
C VAL A 77 17.25 3.36 -1.43
N LYS A 78 16.76 3.10 -2.66
CA LYS A 78 17.17 3.87 -3.84
C LYS A 78 16.81 5.35 -3.70
N ILE A 79 15.57 5.65 -3.30
CA ILE A 79 15.13 7.04 -3.09
C ILE A 79 15.96 7.72 -1.99
N ALA A 80 16.22 7.02 -0.88
CA ALA A 80 17.04 7.55 0.21
C ALA A 80 18.49 7.81 -0.23
N ASN A 81 19.07 6.94 -1.06
CA ASN A 81 20.41 7.15 -1.62
C ASN A 81 20.45 8.34 -2.56
N THR A 82 19.47 8.49 -3.46
CA THR A 82 19.37 9.67 -4.33
C THR A 82 19.22 10.95 -3.50
N ALA A 83 18.31 10.98 -2.53
CA ALA A 83 18.13 12.15 -1.66
C ALA A 83 19.40 12.49 -0.86
N ASN A 84 20.17 11.48 -0.43
CA ASN A 84 21.46 11.71 0.22
C ASN A 84 22.51 12.27 -0.74
N GLN A 85 22.55 11.80 -1.99
CA GLN A 85 23.44 12.33 -3.03
C GLN A 85 23.09 13.78 -3.36
N ASP A 86 21.81 14.10 -3.54
CA ASP A 86 21.34 15.46 -3.81
C ASP A 86 21.70 16.39 -2.65
N ARG A 87 21.50 15.91 -1.41
CA ARG A 87 21.90 16.66 -0.21
C ARG A 87 23.41 16.88 -0.16
N GLU A 88 24.21 15.86 -0.43
CA GLU A 88 25.67 15.94 -0.43
C GLU A 88 26.15 16.96 -1.49
N GLN A 89 25.57 16.92 -2.68
CA GLN A 89 25.84 17.89 -3.74
C GLN A 89 25.50 19.32 -3.28
N ALA A 90 24.29 19.56 -2.75
CA ALA A 90 23.90 20.88 -2.25
C ALA A 90 24.79 21.36 -1.09
N THR A 91 25.23 20.47 -0.20
CA THR A 91 26.15 20.83 0.88
C THR A 91 27.54 21.19 0.36
N ASN A 92 28.01 20.51 -0.69
CA ASN A 92 29.29 20.82 -1.32
C ASN A 92 29.24 22.18 -2.03
N GLU A 93 28.18 22.43 -2.80
CA GLU A 93 27.94 23.72 -3.45
C GLU A 93 27.85 24.87 -2.42
N LEU A 94 27.13 24.65 -1.31
CA LEU A 94 27.05 25.63 -0.23
C LEU A 94 28.43 25.90 0.40
N THR A 95 29.22 24.85 0.62
CA THR A 95 30.57 25.00 1.19
C THR A 95 31.49 25.77 0.25
N GLU A 96 31.39 25.54 -1.06
CA GLU A 96 32.13 26.28 -2.08
C GLU A 96 31.71 27.75 -2.12
N LEU A 97 30.41 28.05 -2.07
CA LEU A 97 29.90 29.42 -2.02
C LEU A 97 30.33 30.17 -0.75
N ILE A 98 30.32 29.50 0.41
CA ILE A 98 30.82 30.09 1.66
C ILE A 98 32.29 30.44 1.51
N LYS A 99 33.11 29.54 0.97
CA LYS A 99 34.53 29.77 0.75
C LYS A 99 34.75 30.97 -0.20
N GLN A 100 34.02 31.04 -1.31
CA GLN A 100 34.09 32.18 -2.24
C GLN A 100 33.70 33.49 -1.54
N ALA A 101 32.62 33.49 -0.75
CA ALA A 101 32.19 34.68 0.00
C ALA A 101 33.24 35.13 1.04
N GLU A 102 33.92 34.20 1.70
CA GLU A 102 35.02 34.49 2.62
C GLU A 102 36.23 35.10 1.91
N GLU A 103 36.60 34.57 0.74
CA GLU A 103 37.69 35.10 -0.10
C GLU A 103 37.35 36.51 -0.61
N GLU A 104 36.14 36.74 -1.10
CA GLU A 104 35.66 38.06 -1.54
C GLU A 104 35.64 39.06 -0.40
N LYS A 105 35.15 38.66 0.78
CA LYS A 105 35.16 39.50 1.97
C LYS A 105 36.57 39.88 2.38
N LEU A 106 37.51 38.91 2.38
CA LEU A 106 38.91 39.18 2.69
C LEU A 106 39.52 40.19 1.70
N HIS A 107 39.23 40.03 0.40
CA HIS A 107 39.67 40.95 -0.64
C HIS A 107 39.08 42.35 -0.46
N PHE A 108 37.80 42.44 -0.08
CA PHE A 108 37.14 43.72 0.21
C PHE A 108 37.73 44.42 1.44
N ASP A 109 37.98 43.68 2.52
CA ASP A 109 38.62 44.20 3.74
C ASP A 109 40.03 44.74 3.44
N GLN A 110 40.79 44.05 2.58
CA GLN A 110 42.10 44.53 2.10
C GLN A 110 41.98 45.84 1.31
N GLN A 111 41.02 45.94 0.39
CA GLN A 111 40.78 47.18 -0.35
C GLN A 111 40.39 48.34 0.57
N ILE A 112 39.50 48.11 1.53
CA ILE A 112 39.13 49.11 2.54
C ILE A 112 40.38 49.58 3.31
N ALA A 113 41.23 48.66 3.75
CA ALA A 113 42.44 49.01 4.47
C ALA A 113 43.40 49.88 3.62
N MET A 114 43.57 49.55 2.32
CA MET A 114 44.37 50.35 1.40
C MET A 114 43.79 51.75 1.17
N VAL A 115 42.47 51.86 0.98
CA VAL A 115 41.78 53.14 0.82
C VAL A 115 41.92 53.98 2.09
N ASN A 116 41.69 53.39 3.26
CA ASN A 116 41.85 54.07 4.55
C ASN A 116 43.30 54.56 4.74
N GLN A 117 44.30 53.77 4.36
CA GLN A 117 45.71 54.18 4.42
C GLN A 117 45.99 55.36 3.49
N LYS A 118 45.40 55.38 2.28
CA LYS A 118 45.53 56.48 1.33
C LYS A 118 44.89 57.76 1.88
N ILE A 119 43.70 57.66 2.46
CA ILE A 119 42.99 58.77 3.12
C ILE A 119 43.83 59.32 4.27
N GLU A 120 44.41 58.46 5.11
CA GLU A 120 45.25 58.89 6.24
C GLU A 120 46.51 59.61 5.76
N LYS A 121 47.19 59.10 4.72
CA LYS A 121 48.33 59.79 4.09
C LYS A 121 47.93 61.15 3.50
N GLU A 122 46.77 61.23 2.85
CA GLU A 122 46.26 62.49 2.30
C GLU A 122 45.91 63.50 3.41
N LYS A 123 45.31 63.03 4.50
CA LYS A 123 45.03 63.84 5.69
C LYS A 123 46.32 64.36 6.32
N GLN A 124 47.32 63.51 6.53
CA GLN A 124 48.63 63.91 7.04
C GLN A 124 49.32 64.92 6.12
N MET A 125 49.27 64.71 4.80
CA MET A 125 49.80 65.66 3.82
C MET A 125 49.07 67.01 3.89
N LYS A 126 47.74 67.00 4.00
CA LYS A 126 46.92 68.22 4.11
C LYS A 126 47.18 68.96 5.41
N GLU A 127 47.30 68.26 6.53
CA GLU A 127 47.69 68.82 7.82
C GLU A 127 49.11 69.41 7.77
N PHE A 128 50.06 68.71 7.15
CA PHE A 128 51.42 69.21 6.93
C PHE A 128 51.44 70.47 6.05
N MET A 129 50.70 70.48 4.93
CA MET A 129 50.57 71.64 4.06
C MET A 129 49.95 72.83 4.80
N LYS A 130 48.92 72.60 5.61
CA LYS A 130 48.30 73.65 6.45
C LYS A 130 49.25 74.17 7.52
N ALA A 131 50.06 73.31 8.13
CA ALA A 131 51.09 73.72 9.09
C ALA A 131 52.19 74.55 8.41
N LYS A 132 52.65 74.14 7.23
CA LYS A 132 53.59 74.88 6.37
C LYS A 132 53.03 76.22 5.91
N GLU A 133 51.76 76.28 5.53
CA GLU A 133 51.06 77.50 5.16
C GLU A 133 50.94 78.46 6.35
N ASN A 134 50.61 77.95 7.54
CA ASN A 134 50.59 78.75 8.76
C ASN A 134 51.99 79.27 9.13
N GLU A 135 53.04 78.45 9.00
CA GLU A 135 54.44 78.85 9.20
C GLU A 135 54.87 79.93 8.20
N GLN A 136 54.49 79.79 6.92
CA GLN A 136 54.70 80.84 5.91
C GLN A 136 53.91 82.11 6.21
N ASN A 137 52.66 82.00 6.65
CA ASN A 137 51.83 83.14 7.01
C ASN A 137 52.35 83.85 8.27
N GLU A 138 52.90 83.12 9.25
CA GLU A 138 53.62 83.68 10.39
C GLU A 138 54.93 84.33 9.98
N LEU A 139 55.70 83.71 9.09
CA LEU A 139 56.88 84.34 8.50
C LEU A 139 56.52 85.60 7.72
N GLU A 140 55.41 85.61 6.96
CA GLU A 140 54.93 86.78 6.23
C GLU A 140 54.40 87.87 7.18
N ARG A 141 53.81 87.49 8.32
CA ARG A 141 53.46 88.44 9.40
C ARG A 141 54.69 89.04 10.07
N LEU A 142 55.70 88.23 10.39
CA LEU A 142 56.99 88.68 10.96
C LEU A 142 57.80 89.53 9.97
N TYR A 143 57.79 89.17 8.67
CA TYR A 143 58.35 90.00 7.59
C TYR A 143 57.55 91.31 7.40
N LYS A 144 56.23 91.30 7.58
CA LYS A 144 55.38 92.52 7.56
C LYS A 144 55.56 93.39 8.81
N GLU A 145 55.94 92.84 9.96
CA GLU A 145 56.23 93.59 11.18
C GLU A 145 57.65 94.19 11.22
N THR A 146 58.60 93.67 10.44
CA THR A 146 60.00 94.17 10.44
C THR A 146 60.40 95.06 9.25
N LYS A 147 59.48 95.36 8.31
CA LYS A 147 59.71 96.38 7.30
C LYS A 147 58.39 96.96 6.82
N HIS A 148 57.93 98.00 7.51
CA HIS A 148 56.98 98.94 6.96
C HIS A 148 57.73 100.12 6.38
N GLU A 149 58.28 99.94 5.18
CA GLU A 149 58.53 101.02 4.22
C GLU A 149 58.93 100.41 2.89
N GLU A 150 58.27 100.90 1.84
CA GLU A 150 58.52 100.61 0.42
C GLU A 150 58.09 99.21 -0.07
N GLU A 151 56.90 99.15 -0.69
CA GLU A 151 56.80 98.95 -2.14
C GLU A 151 55.39 98.44 -2.51
N ILE A 152 54.45 99.40 -2.55
CA ILE A 152 53.20 99.29 -3.30
C ILE A 152 53.56 99.43 -4.79
N ASN A 153 54.29 98.46 -5.37
CA ASN A 153 54.46 98.44 -6.84
C ASN A 153 54.87 97.11 -7.50
N MET A 154 54.62 95.95 -6.92
CA MET A 154 54.79 94.66 -7.61
C MET A 154 53.73 93.59 -7.26
N LYS A 155 52.47 94.00 -7.04
CA LYS A 155 51.34 93.05 -6.83
C LYS A 155 50.09 93.34 -7.69
N ARG A 156 50.28 94.04 -8.82
CA ARG A 156 49.26 94.22 -9.87
C ARG A 156 49.58 93.51 -11.19
N GLN A 157 50.68 92.76 -11.26
CA GLN A 157 51.14 92.09 -12.48
C GLN A 157 51.13 90.55 -12.41
N SER A 158 50.90 89.92 -11.25
CA SER A 158 50.84 88.44 -11.14
C SER A 158 49.42 87.86 -11.14
N GLN A 159 48.36 88.67 -11.00
CA GLN A 159 46.96 88.20 -11.10
C GLN A 159 46.35 88.30 -12.51
N LYS A 160 47.10 88.79 -13.51
CA LYS A 160 46.72 88.72 -14.94
C LYS A 160 47.40 87.59 -15.71
N ALA A 161 48.22 86.76 -15.06
CA ALA A 161 48.92 85.64 -15.69
C ALA A 161 48.29 84.25 -15.42
N PHE A 162 47.26 84.15 -14.57
CA PHE A 162 46.63 82.87 -14.22
C PHE A 162 45.32 82.57 -14.98
N TRP A 163 44.73 83.56 -15.67
CA TRP A 163 43.49 83.40 -16.46
C TRP A 163 43.70 83.50 -17.98
N GLY A 164 44.95 83.39 -18.46
CA GLY A 164 45.31 83.53 -19.88
C GLY A 164 45.88 82.28 -20.56
N PHE A 165 46.03 81.17 -19.84
CA PHE A 165 46.60 79.92 -20.37
C PHE A 165 45.63 78.77 -20.12
N SER A 166 44.66 78.56 -21.03
CA SER A 166 44.02 77.23 -21.26
C SER A 166 42.93 77.18 -22.35
N ASN A 167 42.66 78.21 -23.16
CA ASN A 167 41.62 78.11 -24.20
C ASN A 167 42.09 78.24 -25.66
N ASP A 168 43.39 78.47 -25.92
CA ASP A 168 43.86 78.87 -27.26
C ASP A 168 44.71 77.83 -28.01
N LYS A 169 44.71 76.57 -27.58
CA LYS A 169 45.49 75.49 -28.23
C LYS A 169 44.71 74.24 -28.67
N VAL A 170 43.41 74.16 -28.40
CA VAL A 170 42.58 73.02 -28.87
C VAL A 170 41.78 73.37 -30.13
N THR A 171 41.60 74.65 -30.43
CA THR A 171 40.83 75.12 -31.59
C THR A 171 41.59 75.11 -32.93
N SER A 172 42.87 74.68 -32.95
CA SER A 172 43.74 74.68 -34.14
C SER A 172 43.90 73.30 -34.80
N MET A 173 43.07 72.32 -34.47
CA MET A 173 43.14 70.96 -35.05
C MET A 173 41.79 70.46 -35.59
N ILE A 174 40.95 71.34 -36.13
CA ILE A 174 39.79 70.94 -36.93
C ILE A 174 39.94 71.63 -38.29
N PRO A 175 40.00 70.91 -39.42
CA PRO A 175 40.00 71.52 -40.75
C PRO A 175 38.82 72.49 -40.86
N GLU A 176 39.05 73.76 -41.21
CA GLU A 176 38.00 74.78 -41.31
C GLU A 176 36.84 74.36 -42.23
N GLU A 177 37.11 73.49 -43.23
CA GLU A 177 36.09 72.89 -44.08
C GLU A 177 35.13 71.96 -43.32
N LYS A 178 35.64 71.11 -42.41
CA LYS A 178 34.78 70.25 -41.58
C LYS A 178 34.03 71.06 -40.53
N LEU A 179 34.63 72.13 -40.01
CA LEU A 179 33.96 73.02 -39.08
C LEU A 179 32.76 73.70 -39.76
N ASN A 180 32.92 74.15 -41.01
CA ASN A 180 31.84 74.73 -41.80
C ASN A 180 30.77 73.70 -42.19
N GLU A 181 31.13 72.48 -42.57
CA GLU A 181 30.16 71.40 -42.83
C GLU A 181 29.34 71.05 -41.59
N TYR A 182 29.99 70.91 -40.42
CA TYR A 182 29.28 70.66 -39.16
C TYR A 182 28.38 71.85 -38.81
N GLN A 183 28.86 73.08 -38.97
CA GLN A 183 28.04 74.28 -38.73
C GLN A 183 26.82 74.37 -39.67
N GLU A 184 26.96 74.01 -40.95
CA GLU A 184 25.86 73.93 -41.91
C GLU A 184 24.86 72.83 -41.58
N ALA A 185 25.35 71.64 -41.19
CA ALA A 185 24.50 70.53 -40.76
C ALA A 185 23.71 70.88 -39.49
N PHE A 186 24.35 71.51 -38.50
CA PHE A 186 23.69 71.99 -37.29
C PHE A 186 22.66 73.07 -37.59
N ASN A 187 22.95 74.02 -38.49
CA ASN A 187 21.98 75.04 -38.90
C ASN A 187 20.78 74.47 -39.66
N ARG A 188 20.96 73.41 -40.46
CA ARG A 188 19.84 72.69 -41.10
C ARG A 188 18.98 71.98 -40.06
N ILE A 189 19.60 71.34 -39.08
CA ILE A 189 18.89 70.63 -38.00
C ILE A 189 18.14 71.64 -37.12
N ALA A 190 18.77 72.74 -36.70
CA ALA A 190 18.13 73.79 -35.91
C ALA A 190 16.94 74.44 -36.63
N LYS A 191 17.02 74.63 -37.95
CA LYS A 191 15.88 75.09 -38.77
C LYS A 191 14.74 74.07 -38.87
N ALA A 192 15.05 72.77 -38.86
CA ALA A 192 14.05 71.71 -38.93
C ALA A 192 13.40 71.41 -37.58
N THR A 193 14.13 71.56 -36.47
CA THR A 193 13.65 71.30 -35.11
C THR A 193 13.11 72.53 -34.39
N GLY A 194 13.43 73.75 -34.87
CA GLY A 194 12.94 75.01 -34.31
C GLY A 194 13.64 75.47 -33.01
N ALA A 195 14.73 74.82 -32.61
CA ALA A 195 15.50 75.17 -31.41
C ALA A 195 16.31 76.46 -31.62
N LYS A 196 16.34 77.34 -30.61
CA LYS A 196 16.97 78.67 -30.69
C LYS A 196 18.44 78.68 -30.27
N ASP A 197 18.90 77.63 -29.59
CA ASP A 197 20.25 77.52 -29.04
C ASP A 197 20.88 76.14 -29.34
N ILE A 198 22.18 76.11 -29.61
CA ILE A 198 22.93 74.89 -29.97
C ILE A 198 23.01 73.94 -28.76
N ASP A 199 23.20 74.50 -27.57
CA ASP A 199 23.27 73.73 -26.33
C ASP A 199 21.92 73.08 -25.98
N GLU A 200 20.81 73.76 -26.31
CA GLU A 200 19.45 73.22 -26.14
C GLU A 200 19.18 72.05 -27.10
N LEU A 201 19.65 72.14 -28.35
CA LEU A 201 19.53 71.07 -29.33
C LEU A 201 20.33 69.82 -28.92
N VAL A 202 21.57 70.00 -28.47
CA VAL A 202 22.42 68.89 -28.02
C VAL A 202 21.82 68.24 -26.78
N LYS A 203 21.32 69.02 -25.82
CA LYS A 203 20.67 68.47 -24.63
C LYS A 203 19.41 67.66 -24.98
N ASN A 204 18.54 68.18 -25.85
CA ASN A 204 17.36 67.47 -26.30
C ASN A 204 17.71 66.20 -27.10
N PHE A 205 18.80 66.21 -27.85
CA PHE A 205 19.27 65.05 -28.59
C PHE A 205 19.81 63.96 -27.65
N ILE A 206 20.62 64.34 -26.65
CA ILE A 206 21.10 63.41 -25.62
C ILE A 206 19.93 62.81 -24.84
N GLU A 207 18.95 63.62 -24.43
CA GLU A 207 17.76 63.11 -23.73
C GLU A 207 16.90 62.20 -24.62
N ALA A 208 16.80 62.50 -25.92
CA ALA A 208 16.10 61.65 -26.88
C ALA A 208 16.87 60.34 -27.15
N GLU A 209 18.20 60.41 -27.22
CA GLU A 209 19.08 59.25 -27.39
C GLU A 209 19.02 58.33 -26.16
N GLU A 210 19.12 58.87 -24.94
CA GLU A 210 18.97 58.10 -23.69
C GLU A 210 17.59 57.43 -23.61
N ARG A 211 16.53 58.15 -23.98
CA ARG A 211 15.19 57.56 -24.07
C ARG A 211 15.12 56.44 -25.10
N ASN A 212 15.76 56.62 -26.26
CA ASN A 212 15.77 55.61 -27.31
C ASN A 212 16.61 54.38 -26.92
N PHE A 213 17.71 54.58 -26.20
CA PHE A 213 18.54 53.50 -25.64
C PHE A 213 17.76 52.70 -24.59
N THR A 214 17.06 53.40 -23.70
CA THR A 214 16.21 52.79 -22.67
C THR A 214 15.07 52.00 -23.31
N LEU A 215 14.42 52.58 -24.33
CA LEU A 215 13.34 51.92 -25.06
C LEU A 215 13.84 50.69 -25.82
N SER A 216 14.99 50.78 -26.50
CA SER A 216 15.59 49.64 -27.20
C SER A 216 15.97 48.52 -26.24
N ARG A 217 16.48 48.86 -25.05
CA ARG A 217 16.76 47.88 -24.00
C ARG A 217 15.48 47.19 -23.54
N PHE A 218 14.41 47.96 -23.29
CA PHE A 218 13.12 47.43 -22.88
C PHE A 218 12.49 46.54 -23.96
N VAL A 219 12.59 46.93 -25.23
CA VAL A 219 12.13 46.10 -26.37
C VAL A 219 12.91 44.79 -26.43
N ASN A 220 14.24 44.82 -26.25
CA ASN A 220 15.04 43.60 -26.24
C ASN A 220 14.70 42.69 -25.06
N GLU A 221 14.47 43.26 -23.87
CA GLU A 221 14.09 42.52 -22.67
C GLU A 221 12.69 41.87 -22.84
N LEU A 222 11.71 42.61 -23.35
CA LEU A 222 10.40 42.08 -23.70
C LEU A 222 10.46 41.00 -24.79
N THR A 223 11.34 41.16 -25.79
CA THR A 223 11.51 40.16 -26.84
C THR A 223 12.07 38.86 -26.27
N GLN A 224 13.06 38.96 -25.37
CA GLN A 224 13.62 37.82 -24.67
C GLN A 224 12.58 37.14 -23.76
N GLU A 225 11.77 37.92 -23.04
CA GLU A 225 10.69 37.39 -22.21
C GLU A 225 9.62 36.68 -23.07
N THR A 226 9.28 37.25 -24.23
CA THR A 226 8.35 36.64 -25.18
C THR A 226 8.85 35.30 -25.69
N GLU A 227 10.13 35.23 -26.09
CA GLU A 227 10.75 33.96 -26.52
C GLU A 227 10.75 32.92 -25.39
N GLN A 228 11.04 33.33 -24.16
CA GLN A 228 10.99 32.43 -23.00
C GLN A 228 9.58 31.91 -22.74
N LEU A 229 8.56 32.78 -22.82
CA LEU A 229 7.17 32.39 -22.66
C LEU A 229 6.71 31.45 -23.77
N ASP A 230 7.12 31.66 -25.02
CA ASP A 230 6.81 30.76 -26.13
C ASP A 230 7.40 29.35 -25.93
N VAL A 231 8.65 29.27 -25.45
CA VAL A 231 9.26 27.98 -25.07
C VAL A 231 8.49 27.30 -23.95
N GLN A 232 8.08 28.04 -22.91
CA GLN A 232 7.27 27.49 -21.82
C GLN A 232 5.90 27.02 -22.31
N ILE A 233 5.24 27.76 -23.20
CA ILE A 233 3.97 27.36 -23.80
C ILE A 233 4.14 26.06 -24.59
N GLU A 234 5.23 25.91 -25.36
CA GLU A 234 5.48 24.69 -26.12
C GLU A 234 5.78 23.50 -25.21
N GLN A 235 6.53 23.70 -24.13
CA GLN A 235 6.80 22.71 -23.10
C GLN A 235 5.49 22.21 -22.46
N ILE A 236 4.65 23.13 -21.99
CA ILE A 236 3.37 22.81 -21.36
C ILE A 236 2.43 22.10 -22.34
N LYS A 237 2.39 22.52 -23.61
CA LYS A 237 1.61 21.81 -24.65
C LYS A 237 2.06 20.36 -24.84
N LYS A 238 3.37 20.10 -24.83
CA LYS A 238 3.92 18.73 -24.91
C LYS A 238 3.54 17.90 -23.69
N GLU A 239 3.61 18.48 -22.50
CA GLU A 239 3.16 17.81 -21.27
C GLU A 239 1.66 17.47 -21.31
N ILE A 240 0.81 18.41 -21.76
CA ILE A 240 -0.63 18.17 -21.93
C ILE A 240 -0.89 17.01 -22.89
N GLU A 241 -0.19 16.92 -24.02
CA GLU A 241 -0.33 15.77 -24.94
C GLU A 241 0.10 14.45 -24.28
N GLN A 242 1.21 14.44 -23.54
CA GLN A 242 1.67 13.25 -22.84
C GLN A 242 0.64 12.77 -21.81
N TYR A 243 0.11 13.66 -20.97
CA TYR A 243 -0.93 13.31 -20.00
C TYR A 243 -2.23 12.84 -20.67
N LYS A 244 -2.61 13.45 -21.79
CA LYS A 244 -3.79 13.02 -22.55
C LYS A 244 -3.62 11.62 -23.12
N ASN A 245 -2.43 11.29 -23.64
CA ASN A 245 -2.12 9.96 -24.16
C ASN A 245 -2.03 8.90 -23.05
N GLN A 246 -1.43 9.24 -21.90
CA GLN A 246 -1.40 8.35 -20.73
C GLN A 246 -2.81 8.10 -20.18
N GLY A 247 -3.63 9.15 -20.04
CA GLY A 247 -5.00 9.04 -19.56
C GLY A 247 -5.90 8.22 -20.48
N LEU A 248 -5.65 8.21 -21.80
CA LEU A 248 -6.39 7.36 -22.75
C LEU A 248 -6.03 5.86 -22.59
N GLY A 249 -4.76 5.55 -22.33
CA GLY A 249 -4.31 4.17 -22.08
C GLY A 249 -4.91 3.60 -20.80
N GLU A 250 -4.76 4.33 -19.70
CA GLU A 250 -5.25 3.91 -18.38
C GLU A 250 -6.79 3.81 -18.36
N ASN A 251 -7.50 4.73 -19.02
CA ASN A 251 -8.95 4.68 -19.13
C ASN A 251 -9.45 3.50 -19.98
N ASN A 252 -8.71 3.11 -21.02
CA ASN A 252 -9.05 1.93 -21.82
C ASN A 252 -8.82 0.63 -21.05
N GLU A 253 -7.73 0.53 -20.28
CA GLU A 253 -7.48 -0.61 -19.39
C GLU A 253 -8.54 -0.70 -18.29
N ARG A 254 -8.87 0.44 -17.67
CA ARG A 254 -9.94 0.50 -16.65
C ARG A 254 -11.29 0.09 -17.21
N LYS A 255 -11.63 0.53 -18.43
CA LYS A 255 -12.87 0.11 -19.11
C LYS A 255 -12.90 -1.37 -19.43
N LYS A 256 -11.77 -1.95 -19.86
CA LYS A 256 -11.67 -3.40 -20.10
C LYS A 256 -11.88 -4.19 -18.82
N LEU A 257 -11.20 -3.78 -17.74
CA LEU A 257 -11.34 -4.42 -16.43
C LEU A 257 -12.77 -4.30 -15.90
N GLN A 258 -13.39 -3.11 -16.04
CA GLN A 258 -14.78 -2.91 -15.65
C GLN A 258 -15.71 -3.86 -16.41
N LYS A 259 -15.55 -3.99 -17.73
CA LYS A 259 -16.37 -4.89 -18.54
C LYS A 259 -16.18 -6.36 -18.15
N GLU A 260 -14.95 -6.77 -17.88
CA GLU A 260 -14.65 -8.14 -17.43
C GLU A 260 -15.28 -8.45 -16.06
N LEU A 261 -15.26 -7.48 -15.15
CA LEU A 261 -15.91 -7.61 -13.84
C LEU A 261 -17.44 -7.64 -13.97
N GLU A 262 -18.02 -6.82 -14.84
CA GLU A 262 -19.46 -6.83 -15.13
C GLU A 262 -19.89 -8.19 -15.71
N GLU A 263 -19.13 -8.77 -16.65
CA GLU A 263 -19.37 -10.11 -17.20
C GLU A 263 -19.30 -11.19 -16.11
N LYS A 264 -18.29 -11.16 -15.24
CA LYS A 264 -18.16 -12.10 -14.12
C LYS A 264 -19.29 -11.99 -13.10
N ILE A 265 -19.76 -10.78 -12.82
CA ILE A 265 -20.91 -10.56 -11.94
C ILE A 265 -22.16 -11.19 -12.57
N GLN A 266 -22.39 -10.94 -13.86
CA GLN A 266 -23.53 -11.51 -14.56
C GLN A 266 -23.50 -13.05 -14.57
N GLU A 267 -22.34 -13.65 -14.87
CA GLU A 267 -22.19 -15.12 -14.87
C GLU A 267 -22.50 -15.72 -13.49
N ASN A 268 -22.01 -15.09 -12.41
CA ASN A 268 -22.27 -15.53 -11.04
C ASN A 268 -23.75 -15.35 -10.64
N GLU A 269 -24.40 -14.26 -11.07
CA GLU A 269 -25.83 -14.05 -10.83
C GLU A 269 -26.68 -15.11 -11.54
N GLU A 270 -26.35 -15.44 -12.79
CA GLU A 270 -27.02 -16.51 -13.54
C GLU A 270 -26.83 -17.89 -12.89
N GLU A 271 -25.62 -18.18 -12.38
CA GLU A 271 -25.36 -19.40 -11.62
C GLU A 271 -26.13 -19.45 -10.30
N TYR A 272 -26.17 -18.33 -9.56
CA TYR A 272 -26.93 -18.21 -8.33
C TYR A 272 -28.42 -18.47 -8.55
N GLU A 273 -29.02 -17.88 -9.58
CA GLU A 273 -30.43 -18.09 -9.92
C GLU A 273 -30.72 -19.55 -10.30
N ARG A 274 -29.82 -20.20 -11.04
CA ARG A 274 -29.93 -21.65 -11.33
C ARG A 274 -29.90 -22.49 -10.05
N ASN A 275 -28.94 -22.23 -9.16
CA ASN A 275 -28.81 -22.95 -7.89
C ASN A 275 -30.03 -22.72 -6.98
N LEU A 276 -30.58 -21.50 -6.98
CA LEU A 276 -31.78 -21.17 -6.21
C LEU A 276 -33.01 -21.93 -6.73
N LEU A 277 -33.16 -22.06 -8.06
CA LEU A 277 -34.22 -22.87 -8.68
C LEU A 277 -34.08 -24.36 -8.32
N GLU A 278 -32.88 -24.92 -8.42
CA GLU A 278 -32.63 -26.32 -8.04
C GLU A 278 -32.87 -26.58 -6.54
N TYR A 279 -32.47 -25.65 -5.69
CA TYR A 279 -32.72 -25.70 -4.25
C TYR A 279 -34.22 -25.72 -3.95
N LYS A 280 -35.00 -24.82 -4.55
CA LYS A 280 -36.47 -24.79 -4.42
C LYS A 280 -37.11 -26.10 -4.88
N ALA A 281 -36.74 -26.60 -6.06
CA ALA A 281 -37.24 -27.87 -6.58
C ALA A 281 -36.89 -29.06 -5.67
N THR A 282 -35.71 -29.04 -5.03
CA THR A 282 -35.28 -30.09 -4.10
C THR A 282 -36.08 -30.03 -2.79
N ILE A 283 -36.37 -28.83 -2.28
CA ILE A 283 -37.25 -28.66 -1.11
C ILE A 283 -38.66 -29.16 -1.41
N GLU A 284 -39.21 -28.87 -2.58
CA GLU A 284 -40.54 -29.38 -2.96
C GLU A 284 -40.57 -30.91 -3.00
N LYS A 285 -39.53 -31.55 -3.57
CA LYS A 285 -39.38 -33.01 -3.54
C LYS A 285 -39.30 -33.55 -2.11
N ILE A 286 -38.52 -32.89 -1.26
CA ILE A 286 -38.40 -33.25 0.16
C ILE A 286 -39.76 -33.18 0.84
N ASN A 287 -40.49 -32.08 0.67
CA ASN A 287 -41.83 -31.91 1.26
C ASN A 287 -42.82 -32.95 0.75
N SER A 288 -42.76 -33.34 -0.53
CA SER A 288 -43.57 -34.45 -1.05
C SER A 288 -43.24 -35.76 -0.33
N ILE A 289 -41.95 -36.06 -0.08
CA ILE A 289 -41.54 -37.25 0.67
C ILE A 289 -42.06 -37.19 2.11
N LYS A 290 -42.00 -36.01 2.75
CA LYS A 290 -42.56 -35.80 4.11
C LYS A 290 -44.04 -36.21 4.16
N SER A 291 -44.84 -35.66 3.24
CA SER A 291 -46.27 -35.99 3.16
C SER A 291 -46.50 -37.47 2.88
N SER A 292 -45.72 -38.09 1.99
CA SER A 292 -45.85 -39.54 1.72
C SER A 292 -45.52 -40.40 2.94
N ILE A 293 -44.53 -40.03 3.76
CA ILE A 293 -44.21 -40.74 5.00
C ILE A 293 -45.38 -40.63 6.00
N GLU A 294 -45.93 -39.43 6.17
CA GLU A 294 -47.09 -39.20 7.04
C GLU A 294 -48.32 -40.00 6.59
N GLU A 295 -48.59 -40.04 5.28
CA GLU A 295 -49.65 -40.86 4.69
C GLU A 295 -49.45 -42.35 4.99
N ILE A 296 -48.24 -42.89 4.77
CA ILE A 296 -47.94 -44.31 5.01
C ILE A 296 -48.18 -44.70 6.47
N PHE A 297 -47.71 -43.90 7.43
CA PHE A 297 -47.94 -44.18 8.85
C PHE A 297 -49.38 -43.95 9.28
N SER A 298 -50.15 -43.10 8.58
CA SER A 298 -51.58 -42.93 8.84
C SER A 298 -52.43 -44.14 8.40
N LEU A 299 -52.01 -44.86 7.35
CA LEU A 299 -52.74 -45.99 6.77
C LEU A 299 -52.63 -47.28 7.60
N VAL A 300 -51.60 -47.41 8.44
CA VAL A 300 -51.29 -48.63 9.19
C VAL A 300 -51.16 -48.31 10.68
N ASP A 301 -52.08 -48.82 11.51
CA ASP A 301 -51.93 -48.76 12.98
C ASP A 301 -51.16 -49.99 13.49
N ASN A 302 -49.86 -49.80 13.75
CA ASN A 302 -49.00 -50.78 14.37
C ASN A 302 -48.02 -50.11 15.36
N GLU A 303 -47.25 -50.91 16.08
CA GLU A 303 -46.29 -50.42 17.09
C GLU A 303 -45.30 -49.40 16.51
N THR A 304 -44.84 -49.64 15.28
CA THR A 304 -43.90 -48.78 14.54
C THR A 304 -44.53 -47.43 14.17
N SER A 305 -45.80 -47.40 13.77
CA SER A 305 -46.57 -46.16 13.54
C SER A 305 -46.83 -45.36 14.82
N ARG A 306 -47.00 -46.03 15.97
CA ARG A 306 -47.14 -45.36 17.27
C ARG A 306 -45.83 -44.71 17.72
N LYS A 307 -44.71 -45.42 17.57
CA LYS A 307 -43.37 -44.86 17.80
C LYS A 307 -43.09 -43.67 16.87
N PHE A 308 -43.51 -43.76 15.60
CA PHE A 308 -43.40 -42.64 14.66
C PHE A 308 -44.15 -41.40 15.17
N LYS A 309 -45.41 -41.54 15.62
CA LYS A 309 -46.20 -40.40 16.14
C LYS A 309 -45.57 -39.75 17.38
N GLU A 310 -45.06 -40.55 18.32
CA GLU A 310 -44.36 -40.03 19.51
C GLU A 310 -43.07 -39.25 19.16
N ILE A 311 -42.31 -39.74 18.17
CA ILE A 311 -41.09 -39.06 17.69
C ILE A 311 -41.45 -37.82 16.87
N GLN A 312 -42.52 -37.87 16.07
CA GLN A 312 -42.99 -36.74 15.27
C GLN A 312 -43.52 -35.60 16.16
N GLU A 313 -44.24 -35.90 17.25
CA GLU A 313 -44.73 -34.89 18.20
C GLU A 313 -43.60 -34.21 18.99
N SER A 314 -42.48 -34.91 19.22
CA SER A 314 -41.34 -34.40 19.99
C SER A 314 -40.28 -33.69 19.14
N GLN A 315 -39.99 -34.18 17.94
CA GLN A 315 -38.90 -33.67 17.09
C GLN A 315 -39.35 -33.11 15.74
N GLY A 316 -40.61 -33.31 15.34
CA GLY A 316 -41.13 -32.92 14.03
C GLY A 316 -40.43 -33.65 12.87
N LEU A 317 -40.87 -33.41 11.64
CA LEU A 317 -40.25 -34.00 10.46
C LEU A 317 -39.34 -32.99 9.74
N THR A 318 -38.03 -33.11 9.94
CA THR A 318 -36.95 -32.22 9.47
C THR A 318 -36.13 -32.88 8.36
N GLN A 319 -35.21 -32.17 7.70
CA GLN A 319 -34.39 -32.79 6.66
C GLN A 319 -33.43 -33.85 7.22
N ASP A 320 -32.94 -33.65 8.44
CA ASP A 320 -31.95 -34.54 9.07
C ASP A 320 -32.55 -35.87 9.52
N ASN A 321 -33.84 -35.89 9.86
CA ASN A 321 -34.51 -37.09 10.38
C ASN A 321 -35.35 -37.85 9.33
N ILE A 322 -35.49 -37.35 8.10
CA ILE A 322 -36.18 -38.05 7.00
C ILE A 322 -35.61 -39.46 6.76
N MET A 323 -34.28 -39.61 6.82
CA MET A 323 -33.64 -40.91 6.58
C MET A 323 -34.02 -41.93 7.68
N MET A 324 -34.06 -41.48 8.94
CA MET A 324 -34.50 -42.30 10.06
C MET A 324 -35.95 -42.74 9.87
N TYR A 325 -36.84 -41.82 9.46
CA TYR A 325 -38.25 -42.15 9.23
C TYR A 325 -38.46 -43.08 8.04
N LEU A 326 -37.69 -42.96 6.96
CA LEU A 326 -37.71 -43.93 5.85
C LEU A 326 -37.27 -45.32 6.32
N GLY A 327 -36.27 -45.40 7.20
CA GLY A 327 -35.87 -46.66 7.84
C GLY A 327 -36.99 -47.27 8.70
N MET A 328 -37.74 -46.45 9.42
CA MET A 328 -38.93 -46.90 10.17
C MET A 328 -40.04 -47.39 9.25
N VAL A 329 -40.25 -46.75 8.09
CA VAL A 329 -41.19 -47.23 7.06
C VAL A 329 -40.75 -48.60 6.53
N GLU A 330 -39.46 -48.80 6.27
CA GLU A 330 -38.92 -50.08 5.84
C GLU A 330 -39.14 -51.18 6.90
N GLU A 331 -38.87 -50.88 8.17
CA GLU A 331 -39.14 -51.80 9.29
C GLU A 331 -40.64 -52.16 9.36
N MET A 332 -41.50 -51.15 9.25
CA MET A 332 -42.95 -51.32 9.23
C MET A 332 -43.43 -52.25 8.11
N ILE A 333 -42.93 -52.02 6.88
CA ILE A 333 -43.27 -52.83 5.71
C ILE A 333 -42.78 -54.27 5.92
N ASN A 334 -41.56 -54.44 6.43
CA ASN A 334 -40.99 -55.76 6.71
C ASN A 334 -41.81 -56.52 7.76
N GLU A 335 -42.28 -55.85 8.83
CA GLU A 335 -43.18 -56.47 9.82
C GLU A 335 -44.52 -56.90 9.22
N MET A 336 -45.13 -56.05 8.39
CA MET A 336 -46.38 -56.40 7.71
C MET A 336 -46.20 -57.60 6.78
N ILE A 337 -45.08 -57.67 6.04
CA ILE A 337 -44.76 -58.81 5.19
C ILE A 337 -44.61 -60.10 6.03
N LYS A 338 -43.95 -60.05 7.21
CA LYS A 338 -43.87 -61.20 8.14
C LYS A 338 -45.25 -61.68 8.57
N GLN A 339 -46.10 -60.75 9.01
CA GLN A 339 -47.44 -61.07 9.49
C GLN A 339 -48.30 -61.66 8.38
N TYR A 340 -48.25 -61.08 7.17
CA TYR A 340 -48.98 -61.58 6.02
C TYR A 340 -48.51 -62.98 5.59
N ALA A 341 -47.19 -63.21 5.54
CA ALA A 341 -46.62 -64.51 5.21
C ALA A 341 -47.01 -65.59 6.24
N TYR A 342 -47.01 -65.24 7.53
CA TYR A 342 -47.49 -66.12 8.59
C TYR A 342 -48.98 -66.48 8.43
N LEU A 343 -49.84 -65.49 8.19
CA LEU A 343 -51.27 -65.71 7.96
C LEU A 343 -51.54 -66.57 6.72
N LEU A 344 -50.78 -66.35 5.64
CA LEU A 344 -50.86 -67.14 4.42
C LEU A 344 -50.44 -68.59 4.67
N ALA A 345 -49.35 -68.80 5.40
CA ALA A 345 -48.89 -70.13 5.80
C ALA A 345 -49.96 -70.85 6.64
N GLN A 346 -50.53 -70.19 7.65
CA GLN A 346 -51.59 -70.75 8.49
C GLN A 346 -52.83 -71.13 7.66
N LYS A 347 -53.25 -70.27 6.73
CA LYS A 347 -54.39 -70.54 5.84
C LYS A 347 -54.11 -71.72 4.90
N LEU A 348 -52.90 -71.81 4.34
CA LEU A 348 -52.50 -72.93 3.49
C LEU A 348 -52.43 -74.25 4.26
N LYS A 349 -51.95 -74.20 5.50
CA LYS A 349 -51.94 -75.35 6.42
C LYS A 349 -53.33 -75.94 6.62
N VAL A 350 -54.32 -75.07 6.86
CA VAL A 350 -55.72 -75.47 7.09
C VAL A 350 -56.43 -75.92 5.81
N THR A 351 -56.18 -75.24 4.68
CA THR A 351 -56.92 -75.50 3.43
C THR A 351 -56.38 -76.67 2.61
N LYS A 352 -55.09 -77.01 2.77
CA LYS A 352 -54.43 -78.08 2.03
C LYS A 352 -53.90 -79.21 2.91
N GLU A 353 -54.18 -79.19 4.23
CA GLU A 353 -53.71 -80.17 5.22
C GLU A 353 -52.19 -80.40 5.16
N LEU A 354 -51.44 -79.31 5.01
CA LEU A 354 -49.98 -79.36 4.95
C LEU A 354 -49.38 -79.40 6.36
N ASP A 355 -48.28 -80.14 6.53
CA ASP A 355 -47.54 -80.19 7.79
C ASP A 355 -46.60 -78.97 7.94
N ASP A 356 -46.11 -78.72 9.16
CA ASP A 356 -45.16 -77.62 9.44
C ASP A 356 -43.85 -77.74 8.66
N ASP A 357 -43.47 -78.97 8.30
CA ASP A 357 -42.26 -79.27 7.53
C ASP A 357 -42.48 -79.13 6.01
N ASP A 358 -43.69 -78.78 5.55
CA ASP A 358 -43.94 -78.60 4.13
C ASP A 358 -43.06 -77.46 3.56
N PRO A 359 -42.35 -77.68 2.44
CA PRO A 359 -41.43 -76.70 1.87
C PRO A 359 -42.04 -75.32 1.64
N VAL A 360 -43.33 -75.25 1.30
CA VAL A 360 -44.04 -73.99 1.06
C VAL A 360 -44.28 -73.26 2.39
N ILE A 361 -44.62 -73.97 3.45
CA ILE A 361 -44.84 -73.42 4.80
C ILE A 361 -43.53 -72.93 5.42
N VAL A 362 -42.45 -73.71 5.26
CA VAL A 362 -41.10 -73.34 5.71
C VAL A 362 -40.58 -72.13 4.94
N THR A 363 -40.85 -72.03 3.64
CA THR A 363 -40.43 -70.88 2.82
C THR A 363 -41.18 -69.61 3.21
N LEU A 364 -42.49 -69.69 3.46
CA LEU A 364 -43.31 -68.56 3.92
C LEU A 364 -42.92 -68.09 5.33
N HIS A 365 -42.57 -69.00 6.24
CA HIS A 365 -42.04 -68.62 7.56
C HIS A 365 -40.67 -67.94 7.48
N ASN A 366 -39.86 -68.26 6.46
CA ASN A 366 -38.51 -67.73 6.27
C ASN A 366 -38.42 -66.64 5.19
N ILE A 367 -39.55 -66.04 4.79
CA ILE A 367 -39.64 -65.18 3.59
C ILE A 367 -38.68 -63.98 3.59
N LEU A 368 -38.27 -63.52 4.77
CA LEU A 368 -37.33 -62.39 4.96
C LEU A 368 -35.90 -62.83 5.32
N MET A 369 -35.62 -64.13 5.43
CA MET A 369 -34.24 -64.64 5.55
C MET A 369 -33.51 -64.75 4.20
N VAL A 370 -34.21 -64.56 3.08
CA VAL A 370 -33.66 -64.63 1.71
C VAL A 370 -33.41 -63.23 1.10
N ALA A 371 -33.91 -62.16 1.72
CA ALA A 371 -33.56 -60.79 1.35
C ALA A 371 -32.23 -60.38 2.01
N PRO A 372 -31.39 -59.55 1.36
CA PRO A 372 -30.18 -59.06 1.99
C PRO A 372 -30.60 -58.27 3.23
N LYS A 373 -30.19 -58.74 4.41
CA LYS A 373 -30.36 -58.01 5.66
C LYS A 373 -29.59 -56.70 5.50
N THR A 374 -30.31 -55.59 5.33
CA THR A 374 -29.76 -54.28 5.67
C THR A 374 -29.45 -54.34 7.16
N GLU A 375 -28.17 -54.24 7.49
CA GLU A 375 -27.73 -54.21 8.87
C GLU A 375 -28.51 -53.09 9.58
N SER A 376 -29.18 -53.44 10.68
CA SER A 376 -29.65 -52.47 11.66
C SER A 376 -28.41 -51.80 12.26
N GLY A 377 -27.79 -50.91 11.48
CA GLY A 377 -26.83 -49.96 11.97
C GLY A 377 -27.55 -49.17 13.04
N LYS A 378 -27.00 -49.14 14.25
CA LYS A 378 -27.29 -48.05 15.16
C LYS A 378 -27.04 -46.77 14.37
N TYR A 379 -28.09 -46.06 14.01
CA TYR A 379 -27.97 -44.67 13.63
C TYR A 379 -27.63 -43.95 14.93
N GLU A 380 -26.35 -43.99 15.29
CA GLU A 380 -25.80 -43.01 16.20
C GLU A 380 -26.10 -41.67 15.53
N LEU A 381 -26.93 -40.84 16.16
CA LEU A 381 -26.98 -39.43 15.83
C LEU A 381 -25.56 -38.90 16.09
N THR A 382 -24.72 -38.94 15.05
CA THR A 382 -23.75 -37.87 14.90
C THR A 382 -24.63 -36.67 14.59
N VAL A 383 -25.02 -35.94 15.64
CA VAL A 383 -25.20 -34.50 15.51
C VAL A 383 -23.94 -34.09 14.78
N LYS A 384 -24.07 -33.66 13.52
CA LYS A 384 -22.93 -33.05 12.85
C LYS A 384 -22.49 -31.96 13.80
N ASP A 385 -21.28 -32.11 14.32
CA ASP A 385 -20.56 -31.11 15.11
C ASP A 385 -20.36 -29.79 14.32
N GLU A 386 -21.14 -29.53 13.27
CA GLU A 386 -21.12 -28.29 12.50
C GLU A 386 -21.82 -27.15 13.27
N ILE A 387 -22.79 -27.43 14.16
CA ILE A 387 -23.38 -26.38 15.03
C ILE A 387 -22.59 -26.22 16.35
N ALA A 388 -22.02 -27.31 16.88
CA ALA A 388 -21.11 -27.23 18.04
C ALA A 388 -19.76 -26.60 17.67
N LYS A 389 -19.27 -26.79 16.43
CA LYS A 389 -18.11 -26.06 15.91
C LYS A 389 -18.39 -24.57 15.72
N GLU A 390 -19.62 -24.15 15.39
CA GLU A 390 -19.93 -22.71 15.33
C GLU A 390 -19.96 -22.05 16.72
N GLU A 391 -20.32 -22.78 17.79
CA GLU A 391 -20.20 -22.26 19.17
C GLU A 391 -18.77 -22.40 19.74
N GLU A 392 -18.01 -23.44 19.39
CA GLU A 392 -16.60 -23.59 19.77
C GLU A 392 -15.66 -22.65 18.98
N ASP A 393 -15.96 -22.33 17.72
CA ASP A 393 -15.25 -21.34 16.89
C ASP A 393 -15.48 -19.89 17.39
N ILE A 394 -16.46 -19.68 18.26
CA ILE A 394 -16.63 -18.41 19.02
C ILE A 394 -15.84 -18.44 20.34
N SER A 395 -15.50 -19.63 20.86
CA SER A 395 -14.73 -19.80 22.10
C SER A 395 -13.21 -19.90 21.90
N GLY A 396 -12.77 -20.16 20.67
CA GLY A 396 -11.36 -20.31 20.27
C GLY A 396 -10.58 -19.01 20.03
N TYR A 397 -11.08 -17.86 20.48
CA TYR A 397 -10.21 -16.69 20.61
C TYR A 397 -9.32 -16.91 21.83
N ASP A 398 -8.06 -17.28 21.58
CA ASP A 398 -6.99 -17.13 22.57
C ASP A 398 -7.15 -15.75 23.26
N GLU A 399 -7.04 -15.72 24.59
CA GLU A 399 -7.13 -14.48 25.39
C GLU A 399 -6.12 -13.40 24.93
N ASP A 400 -5.16 -13.78 24.09
CA ASP A 400 -4.15 -12.91 23.47
C ASP A 400 -4.61 -12.16 22.21
N ASP A 401 -5.74 -12.54 21.58
CA ASP A 401 -6.29 -11.90 20.36
C ASP A 401 -7.50 -10.99 20.60
N LYS A 402 -7.90 -10.79 21.86
CA LYS A 402 -8.83 -9.70 22.22
C LYS A 402 -8.10 -8.35 22.09
N PRO A 403 -8.75 -7.30 21.56
CA PRO A 403 -8.17 -5.96 21.57
C PRO A 403 -7.84 -5.57 23.02
N LEU A 404 -6.56 -5.28 23.27
CA LEU A 404 -6.03 -4.93 24.60
C LEU A 404 -6.89 -3.84 25.24
N GLY A 405 -7.39 -4.11 26.46
CA GLY A 405 -8.03 -3.09 27.28
C GLY A 405 -7.08 -1.92 27.57
N TYR A 406 -7.64 -0.72 27.77
CA TYR A 406 -6.88 0.53 27.98
C TYR A 406 -5.81 0.43 29.09
N GLU A 407 -6.11 -0.29 30.17
CA GLU A 407 -5.20 -0.54 31.31
C GLU A 407 -4.01 -1.44 30.91
N ASP A 408 -4.24 -2.50 30.13
CA ASP A 408 -3.20 -3.46 29.74
C ASP A 408 -2.33 -2.93 28.60
N PHE A 409 -2.91 -2.12 27.71
CA PHE A 409 -2.16 -1.34 26.74
C PHE A 409 -1.18 -0.38 27.44
N LYS A 410 -1.62 0.30 28.52
CA LYS A 410 -0.78 1.22 29.29
C LYS A 410 0.36 0.51 30.02
N LYS A 411 0.13 -0.69 30.57
CA LYS A 411 1.18 -1.52 31.20
C LYS A 411 2.21 -2.03 30.18
N ARG A 412 1.78 -2.57 29.04
CA ARG A 412 2.70 -3.01 27.97
C ARG A 412 3.49 -1.83 27.38
N PHE A 413 2.88 -0.65 27.25
CA PHE A 413 3.56 0.57 26.83
C PHE A 413 4.63 1.01 27.84
N GLN A 414 4.33 0.99 29.15
CA GLN A 414 5.31 1.32 30.20
C GLN A 414 6.47 0.32 30.26
N ILE A 415 6.21 -0.99 30.09
CA ILE A 415 7.26 -2.02 30.05
C ILE A 415 8.18 -1.83 28.84
N LYS A 416 7.62 -1.55 27.67
CA LYS A 416 8.39 -1.29 26.44
C LYS A 416 9.23 0.00 26.54
N HIS A 417 8.71 1.03 27.21
CA HIS A 417 9.46 2.26 27.50
C HIS A 417 10.60 2.03 28.52
N SER A 418 10.43 1.12 29.48
CA SER A 418 11.49 0.76 30.44
C SER A 418 12.66 -0.01 29.82
N LEU A 419 12.37 -0.82 28.78
CA LEU A 419 13.35 -1.64 28.07
C LEU A 419 14.17 -0.85 27.03
N TYR A 420 13.55 0.15 26.41
CA TYR A 420 14.24 1.06 25.47
C TYR A 420 14.86 2.28 26.16
N GLY A 421 14.38 2.69 27.34
CA GLY A 421 14.92 3.82 28.10
C GLY A 421 16.23 3.56 28.86
N LYS A 422 16.78 2.33 28.84
CA LYS A 422 18.04 1.99 29.52
C LYS A 422 19.28 1.96 28.62
N LYS A 423 19.16 2.21 27.31
CA LYS A 423 20.31 2.25 26.39
C LYS A 423 20.85 3.65 26.06
N ASP A 424 20.15 4.72 26.42
CA ASP A 424 20.59 6.11 26.16
C ASP A 424 20.95 6.86 27.45
N GLY A 425 21.86 6.30 28.25
CA GLY A 425 22.22 6.87 29.55
C GLY A 425 23.60 6.51 30.08
N SER A 426 24.63 6.43 29.24
CA SER A 426 26.02 6.40 29.71
C SER A 426 27.01 6.84 28.63
N SER A 427 26.98 8.11 28.25
CA SER A 427 28.10 8.77 27.60
C SER A 427 28.06 10.27 27.90
N GLN A 428 28.55 10.65 29.09
CA GLN A 428 29.20 11.94 29.36
C GLN A 428 29.69 11.99 30.82
N ALA A 429 30.99 11.74 31.01
CA ALA A 429 31.78 12.28 32.12
C ALA A 429 33.27 11.98 31.86
N VAL A 430 33.84 12.61 30.82
CA VAL A 430 35.30 12.74 30.74
C VAL A 430 35.66 13.96 31.58
N GLY A 431 36.14 13.67 32.79
CA GLY A 431 36.64 14.66 33.73
C GLY A 431 37.87 15.37 33.19
N ASN A 432 37.77 16.68 33.17
CA ASN A 432 38.87 17.61 33.10
C ASN A 432 39.43 17.79 34.52
N SER A 433 40.65 17.33 34.80
CA SER A 433 41.61 18.13 35.58
C SER A 433 43.02 17.57 35.41
N GLY A 434 43.89 18.42 34.89
CA GLY A 434 45.33 18.28 35.04
C GLY A 434 45.83 19.13 36.21
N ALA A 435 47.03 18.76 36.64
CA ALA A 435 48.09 19.61 37.17
C ALA A 435 48.03 20.07 38.65
N ASN A 436 49.06 19.58 39.35
CA ASN A 436 50.02 20.36 40.14
C ASN A 436 49.57 21.17 41.37
N LYS A 437 50.27 20.82 42.46
CA LYS A 437 50.52 21.48 43.75
C LYS A 437 49.61 21.10 44.90
#